data_AF-A0AAN7M7L4-F1
#
_entry.id   AF-A0AAN7M7L4-F1
#
_cell.length_a   1.000
_cell.length_b   1.000
_cell.length_c   1.000
_cell.angle_alpha   90.00
_cell.angle_beta   90.00
_cell.angle_gamma   90.00
#
_symmetry.space_group_name_H-M   'P 1'
#
loop_
_entity.id
_entity.type
_entity.pdbx_description
1 polymer ?
#
loop_
_entity_poly.entity_id
_entity_poly.type
_entity_poly.pdbx_seq_one_letter_code
_entity_poly.pdbx_strand_id
1 'polypeptide(L)'
;MDYQTIINPLQICGFFLTKLAQVLSAVLMKETLSYNGTRAYSQSKLATILHAKELARQLKVRNARVSINAVHPGIVKTGIVRAHKGLITDSLYLLASKLLKSVSQGASTTCYVALSPRVEGVSGKYFADCNETACSALANDEGEARKLWRQTRLLIHMQLRQ
;
A
#
# COMPACT_ATOMS: atom_id res chain seq x y z
N MET A 1 -20.73 13.01 -15.38
CA MET A 1 -20.57 11.57 -15.75
C MET A 1 -19.44 11.11 -14.88
N ASP A 2 -19.76 10.51 -13.73
CA ASP A 2 -18.86 10.61 -12.57
C ASP A 2 -18.02 9.35 -12.45
N TYR A 3 -16.70 9.48 -12.62
CA TYR A 3 -15.76 8.40 -12.33
C TYR A 3 -15.59 8.29 -10.82
N GLN A 4 -15.80 7.11 -10.26
CA GLN A 4 -15.61 6.89 -8.83
C GLN A 4 -14.17 6.44 -8.59
N THR A 5 -13.32 7.31 -8.02
CA THR A 5 -11.93 6.97 -7.70
C THR A 5 -11.87 6.18 -6.40
N ILE A 6 -11.48 4.91 -6.47
CA ILE A 6 -11.16 4.10 -5.28
C ILE A 6 -9.67 4.24 -5.01
N ILE A 7 -9.32 5.02 -3.98
CA ILE A 7 -7.95 5.07 -3.50
C ILE A 7 -7.72 3.90 -2.55
N ASN A 8 -6.59 3.24 -2.71
CA ASN A 8 -6.01 2.43 -1.65
C ASN A 8 -5.01 3.29 -0.86
N PRO A 9 -5.46 4.08 0.14
CA PRO A 9 -4.54 4.85 0.95
C PRO A 9 -3.61 3.85 1.63
N LEU A 10 -2.30 4.01 1.47
CA LEU A 10 -1.31 3.20 2.21
C LEU A 10 -1.32 3.56 3.72
N GLN A 11 -2.48 3.74 4.35
CA GLN A 11 -2.67 3.83 5.79
C GLN A 11 -3.15 2.47 6.31
N ILE A 12 -2.30 1.78 7.07
CA ILE A 12 -2.76 0.64 7.86
C ILE A 12 -2.80 1.10 9.31
N CYS A 13 -4.02 1.39 9.77
CA CYS A 13 -4.37 1.45 11.18
C CYS A 13 -4.81 0.04 11.60
N GLY A 14 -4.00 -0.60 12.44
CA GLY A 14 -4.40 -1.49 13.55
C GLY A 14 -5.21 -2.78 13.33
N PHE A 15 -6.16 -2.88 12.40
CA PHE A 15 -7.20 -3.94 12.48
C PHE A 15 -7.22 -5.00 11.37
N PHE A 16 -6.30 -4.94 10.40
CA PHE A 16 -6.20 -5.93 9.31
C PHE A 16 -4.87 -6.69 9.24
N LEU A 17 -4.00 -6.52 10.24
CA LEU A 17 -2.61 -7.00 10.20
C LEU A 17 -2.48 -8.52 10.34
N THR A 18 -3.37 -9.20 11.08
CA THR A 18 -3.31 -10.66 11.24
C THR A 18 -3.66 -11.41 9.95
N LYS A 19 -4.67 -10.94 9.20
CA LYS A 19 -5.07 -11.56 7.93
C LYS A 19 -4.10 -11.27 6.78
N LEU A 20 -3.51 -10.06 6.73
CA LEU A 20 -2.47 -9.75 5.75
C LEU A 20 -1.21 -10.58 5.99
N ALA A 21 -0.83 -10.81 7.25
CA ALA A 21 0.31 -11.67 7.59
C ALA A 21 0.15 -13.09 7.05
N GLN A 22 -1.06 -13.66 7.07
CA GLN A 22 -1.35 -14.98 6.47
C GLN A 22 -1.20 -14.98 4.94
N VAL A 23 -1.70 -13.94 4.27
CA VAL A 23 -1.52 -13.76 2.82
C VAL A 23 -0.03 -13.58 2.49
N LEU A 24 0.71 -12.80 3.26
CA LEU A 24 2.14 -12.58 3.06
C LEU A 24 2.98 -13.83 3.33
N SER A 25 2.61 -14.60 4.35
CA SER A 25 3.22 -15.89 4.67
C SER A 25 3.02 -16.89 3.52
N ALA A 26 1.81 -16.94 2.94
CA ALA A 26 1.48 -17.84 1.84
C ALA A 26 2.02 -17.38 0.46
N VAL A 27 2.27 -16.08 0.27
CA VAL A 27 2.59 -15.49 -1.04
C VAL A 27 4.06 -15.08 -1.19
N LEU A 28 4.66 -14.55 -0.14
CA LEU A 28 5.98 -13.90 -0.18
C LEU A 28 7.02 -14.52 0.77
N MET A 29 6.63 -15.39 1.70
CA MET A 29 7.57 -16.06 2.59
C MET A 29 7.95 -17.44 2.07
N LYS A 30 8.96 -17.45 1.20
CA LYS A 30 9.91 -18.57 1.18
C LYS A 30 10.79 -18.36 2.41
N GLU A 31 10.58 -19.17 3.45
CA GLU A 31 11.49 -19.49 4.57
C GLU A 31 10.89 -19.38 5.98
N THR A 32 11.07 -20.47 6.71
CA THR A 32 10.86 -20.70 8.15
C THR A 32 11.91 -19.99 9.01
N LEU A 33 12.21 -18.72 8.73
CA LEU A 33 13.11 -17.92 9.55
C LEU A 33 12.32 -17.01 10.49
N SER A 34 12.94 -16.72 11.63
CA SER A 34 12.39 -15.90 12.71
C SER A 34 11.65 -14.65 12.19
N TYR A 35 10.46 -14.41 12.73
CA TYR A 35 9.61 -13.30 12.30
C TYR A 35 10.34 -11.95 12.43
N ASN A 36 10.44 -11.22 11.33
CA ASN A 36 10.98 -9.86 11.29
C ASN A 36 9.86 -8.88 10.92
N GLY A 37 9.45 -8.04 11.88
CA GLY A 37 8.34 -7.11 11.71
C GLY A 37 8.56 -6.07 10.61
N THR A 38 9.78 -5.57 10.44
CA THR A 38 10.13 -4.62 9.37
C THR A 38 10.01 -5.26 8.00
N ARG A 39 10.52 -6.49 7.83
CA ARG A 39 10.41 -7.23 6.56
C ARG A 39 8.95 -7.55 6.24
N ALA A 40 8.18 -8.04 7.20
CA ALA A 40 6.77 -8.34 7.02
C ALA A 40 5.95 -7.09 6.65
N TYR A 41 6.26 -5.94 7.28
CA TYR A 41 5.64 -4.66 6.95
C TYR A 41 5.97 -4.21 5.53
N SER A 42 7.25 -4.23 5.13
CA SER A 42 7.66 -3.87 3.76
C SER A 42 7.00 -4.76 2.71
N GLN A 43 6.91 -6.07 2.97
CA GLN A 43 6.19 -7.00 2.11
C GLN A 43 4.69 -6.70 2.05
N SER A 44 4.07 -6.31 3.17
CA SER A 44 2.66 -5.86 3.22
C SER A 44 2.42 -4.68 2.28
N LYS A 45 3.30 -3.68 2.31
CA LYS A 45 3.20 -2.48 1.48
C LYS A 45 3.40 -2.78 -0.01
N LEU A 46 4.37 -3.64 -0.32
CA LEU A 46 4.56 -4.14 -1.68
C LEU A 46 3.30 -4.85 -2.20
N ALA A 47 2.73 -5.75 -1.39
CA ALA A 47 1.51 -6.48 -1.75
C ALA A 47 0.34 -5.53 -2.02
N THR A 48 0.19 -4.45 -1.26
CA THR A 48 -0.86 -3.45 -1.54
C THR A 48 -0.69 -2.79 -2.91
N ILE A 49 0.53 -2.42 -3.29
CA ILE A 49 0.81 -1.80 -4.61
C ILE A 49 0.51 -2.79 -5.74
N LEU A 50 1.01 -4.01 -5.63
CA LEU A 50 0.77 -5.08 -6.61
C LEU A 50 -0.73 -5.37 -6.76
N HIS A 51 -1.45 -5.44 -5.63
CA HIS A 51 -2.89 -5.67 -5.63
C HIS A 51 -3.66 -4.52 -6.29
N ALA A 52 -3.31 -3.26 -6.00
CA ALA A 52 -3.95 -2.10 -6.61
C ALA A 52 -3.80 -2.10 -8.13
N LYS A 53 -2.59 -2.44 -8.63
CA LYS A 53 -2.32 -2.53 -10.08
C LYS A 53 -3.11 -3.64 -10.76
N GLU A 54 -3.12 -4.84 -10.17
CA GLU A 54 -3.88 -5.94 -10.75
C GLU A 54 -5.39 -5.66 -10.68
N LEU A 55 -5.89 -5.09 -9.59
CA LEU A 55 -7.29 -4.70 -9.48
C LEU A 55 -7.68 -3.65 -10.53
N ALA A 56 -6.83 -2.64 -10.77
CA ALA A 56 -7.03 -1.66 -11.84
C ALA A 56 -7.14 -2.34 -13.21
N ARG A 57 -6.26 -3.31 -13.51
CA ARG A 57 -6.32 -4.11 -14.75
C ARG A 57 -7.64 -4.90 -14.85
N GLN A 58 -8.05 -5.53 -13.76
CA GLN A 58 -9.28 -6.32 -13.67
C GLN A 58 -10.54 -5.48 -13.87
N LEU A 59 -10.56 -4.25 -13.37
CA LEU A 59 -11.67 -3.30 -13.55
C LEU A 59 -11.72 -2.76 -14.98
N LYS A 60 -10.55 -2.47 -15.58
CA LYS A 60 -10.44 -2.05 -16.97
C LYS A 60 -11.03 -3.10 -17.92
N VAL A 61 -10.70 -4.38 -17.74
CA VAL A 61 -11.25 -5.49 -18.55
C VAL A 61 -12.78 -5.59 -18.41
N ARG A 62 -13.34 -5.19 -17.27
CA ARG A 62 -14.79 -5.20 -17.01
C ARG A 62 -15.50 -3.92 -17.47
N ASN A 63 -14.80 -2.99 -18.11
CA ASN A 63 -15.32 -1.66 -18.45
C ASN A 63 -15.94 -0.93 -17.24
N ALA A 64 -15.39 -1.16 -16.04
CA ALA A 64 -15.85 -0.49 -14.85
C ALA A 64 -15.40 0.98 -14.87
N ARG A 65 -16.31 1.90 -14.53
CA ARG A 65 -16.04 3.35 -14.45
C ARG A 65 -15.41 3.75 -13.11
N VAL A 66 -14.36 3.02 -12.74
CA VAL A 66 -13.67 3.14 -11.46
C VAL A 66 -12.16 3.17 -11.72
N SER A 67 -11.49 4.16 -11.16
CA SER A 67 -10.02 4.27 -11.18
C SER A 67 -9.44 3.79 -9.85
N ILE A 68 -8.29 3.11 -9.91
CA ILE A 68 -7.58 2.63 -8.72
C ILE A 68 -6.11 2.96 -8.85
N ASN A 69 -5.57 3.67 -7.87
CA ASN A 69 -4.17 4.04 -7.80
C ASN A 69 -3.61 3.77 -6.40
N ALA A 70 -2.31 3.47 -6.35
CA ALA A 70 -1.57 3.35 -5.10
C ALA A 70 -0.96 4.71 -4.72
N VAL A 71 -1.00 5.07 -3.45
CA VAL A 71 -0.51 6.38 -2.98
C VAL A 71 0.44 6.24 -1.81
N HIS A 72 1.59 6.90 -1.89
CA HIS A 72 2.56 6.98 -0.81
C HIS A 72 2.43 8.33 -0.09
N PRO A 73 2.04 8.35 1.19
CA PRO A 73 1.80 9.60 1.93
C PRO A 73 3.09 10.34 2.31
N GLY A 74 4.26 9.80 1.97
CA GLY A 74 5.55 10.27 2.46
C GLY A 74 5.84 9.76 3.88
N ILE A 75 6.96 10.22 4.46
CA ILE A 75 7.27 9.91 5.86
C ILE A 75 6.46 10.87 6.73
N VAL A 76 5.29 10.42 7.17
CA VAL A 76 4.39 11.19 8.04
C VAL A 76 4.70 10.86 9.50
N LYS A 77 4.62 11.85 10.38
CA LYS A 77 4.72 11.67 11.85
C LYS A 77 3.54 10.83 12.36
N THR A 78 3.60 9.52 12.16
CA THR A 78 2.67 8.55 12.71
C THR A 78 3.39 7.71 13.75
N GLY A 79 2.68 7.21 14.76
CA GLY A 79 3.24 6.52 15.94
C GLY A 79 3.97 5.19 15.67
N ILE A 80 4.39 4.91 14.44
CA ILE A 80 5.09 3.70 13.99
C ILE A 80 6.44 3.49 14.70
N VAL A 81 7.11 4.57 15.11
CA VAL A 81 8.42 4.51 15.78
C VAL A 81 8.32 4.22 17.29
N ARG A 82 7.12 4.31 17.89
CA ARG A 82 6.95 4.21 19.35
C ARG A 82 7.27 2.82 19.93
N ALA A 83 7.41 1.79 19.08
CA ALA A 83 7.76 0.44 19.51
C ALA A 83 9.27 0.21 19.73
N HIS A 84 10.16 1.14 19.35
CA HIS A 84 11.61 1.01 19.55
C HIS A 84 12.07 1.90 20.72
N LYS A 85 11.88 1.42 21.96
CA LYS A 85 12.40 2.09 23.17
C LYS A 85 13.92 1.91 23.27
N GLY A 86 14.69 3.00 23.15
CA GLY A 86 16.12 3.06 23.46
C GLY A 86 16.62 4.50 23.45
N LEU A 87 17.51 4.90 24.37
CA LEU A 87 17.93 6.31 24.55
C LEU A 87 18.63 6.93 23.31
N ILE A 88 19.08 6.11 22.35
CA ILE A 88 19.67 6.55 21.07
C ILE A 88 18.60 6.84 20.00
N THR A 89 17.38 6.29 20.13
CA THR A 89 16.30 6.52 19.15
C THR A 89 15.64 7.88 19.32
N ASP A 90 15.67 8.50 20.50
CA ASP A 90 14.98 9.77 20.78
C ASP A 90 15.66 10.99 20.12
N SER A 91 16.99 11.05 20.09
CA SER A 91 17.74 12.12 19.43
C SER A 91 17.65 12.04 17.90
N LEU A 92 17.73 10.82 17.35
CA LEU A 92 17.50 10.57 15.93
C LEU A 92 16.03 10.81 15.54
N TYR A 93 15.08 10.51 16.43
CA TYR A 93 13.66 10.82 16.25
C TYR A 93 13.41 12.33 16.25
N LEU A 94 14.08 13.10 17.11
CA LEU A 94 14.03 14.57 17.12
C LEU A 94 14.60 15.16 15.82
N LEU A 95 15.71 14.63 15.31
CA LEU A 95 16.31 15.09 14.06
C LEU A 95 15.48 14.69 12.84
N ALA A 96 14.98 13.44 12.82
CA ALA A 96 14.07 12.94 11.80
C ALA A 96 12.71 13.64 11.86
N SER A 97 12.27 14.14 13.02
CA SER A 97 10.98 14.81 13.17
C SER A 97 10.83 16.10 12.36
N LYS A 98 11.96 16.74 12.00
CA LYS A 98 12.00 17.88 11.08
C LYS A 98 11.81 17.48 9.61
N LEU A 99 12.02 16.20 9.27
CA LEU A 99 11.76 15.61 7.96
C LEU A 99 10.38 14.94 7.89
N LEU A 100 9.62 14.92 8.99
CA LEU A 100 8.30 14.29 9.04
C LEU A 100 7.23 15.27 8.53
N LYS A 101 6.49 14.83 7.52
CA LYS A 101 5.34 15.55 6.99
C LYS A 101 4.26 15.68 8.06
N SER A 102 3.58 16.83 8.07
CA SER A 102 2.35 17.03 8.85
C SER A 102 1.26 16.06 8.36
N VAL A 103 0.19 15.87 9.15
CA VAL A 103 -0.95 15.04 8.73
C VAL A 103 -1.57 15.56 7.43
N SER A 104 -1.70 16.89 7.28
CA SER A 104 -2.21 17.50 6.06
C SER A 104 -1.29 17.26 4.86
N GLN A 105 0.03 17.34 5.04
CA GLN A 105 1.00 17.00 3.99
C GLN A 105 0.98 15.50 3.66
N GLY A 106 0.70 14.64 4.64
CA GLY A 106 0.54 13.20 4.42
C GLY A 106 -0.72 12.84 3.64
N ALA A 107 -1.81 13.58 3.88
CA ALA A 107 -3.08 13.40 3.20
C ALA A 107 -3.11 14.00 1.79
N SER A 108 -2.22 14.95 1.47
CA SER A 108 -2.26 15.72 0.23
C SER A 108 -2.26 14.86 -1.03
N THR A 109 -1.41 13.83 -1.07
CA THR A 109 -1.33 12.94 -2.25
C THR A 109 -2.60 12.11 -2.40
N THR A 110 -3.18 11.63 -1.29
CA THR A 110 -4.46 10.94 -1.29
C THR A 110 -5.57 11.86 -1.79
N CYS A 111 -5.68 13.07 -1.26
CA CYS A 111 -6.69 14.04 -1.69
C CYS A 111 -6.52 14.43 -3.17
N TYR A 112 -5.27 14.65 -3.61
CA TYR A 112 -4.95 14.94 -5.01
C TYR A 112 -5.42 13.81 -5.93
N VAL A 113 -5.10 12.56 -5.60
CA VAL A 113 -5.50 11.41 -6.42
C VAL A 113 -7.02 11.20 -6.44
N ALA A 114 -7.73 11.55 -5.36
CA ALA A 114 -9.18 11.33 -5.27
C ALA A 114 -9.98 12.38 -6.02
N LEU A 115 -9.54 13.64 -5.91
CA LEU A 115 -10.40 14.79 -6.16
C LEU A 115 -9.90 15.66 -7.33
N SER A 116 -8.63 15.53 -7.74
CA SER A 116 -8.09 16.39 -8.79
C SER A 116 -8.59 15.94 -10.17
N PRO A 117 -9.21 16.85 -10.97
CA PRO A 117 -9.57 16.55 -12.35
C PRO A 117 -8.37 16.18 -13.22
N ARG A 118 -7.15 16.59 -12.82
CA ARG A 118 -5.90 16.31 -13.58
C ARG A 118 -5.56 14.83 -13.65
N VAL A 119 -6.12 14.01 -12.76
CA VAL A 119 -5.89 12.55 -12.70
C VAL A 119 -7.17 11.77 -12.90
N GLU A 120 -8.23 12.41 -13.39
CA GLU A 120 -9.46 11.75 -13.75
C GLU A 120 -9.21 10.68 -14.83
N GLY A 121 -9.78 9.48 -14.63
CA GLY A 121 -9.56 8.33 -15.50
C GLY A 121 -8.18 7.66 -15.39
N VAL A 122 -7.21 8.25 -14.67
CA VAL A 122 -5.90 7.63 -14.43
C VAL A 122 -6.07 6.44 -13.48
N SER A 123 -5.58 5.27 -13.88
CA SER A 123 -5.73 4.03 -13.11
C SER A 123 -4.50 3.13 -13.26
N GLY A 124 -4.20 2.34 -12.23
CA GLY A 124 -3.06 1.44 -12.14
C GLY A 124 -1.72 2.13 -11.85
N LYS A 125 -1.75 3.41 -11.45
CA LYS A 125 -0.54 4.22 -11.22
C LYS A 125 -0.18 4.30 -9.75
N TYR A 126 1.04 4.77 -9.49
CA TYR A 126 1.55 5.03 -8.16
C TYR A 126 1.89 6.50 -8.02
N PHE A 127 1.42 7.11 -6.93
CA PHE A 127 1.62 8.52 -6.67
C PHE A 127 2.37 8.74 -5.37
N ALA A 128 3.28 9.69 -5.39
CA ALA A 128 3.97 10.23 -4.22
C ALA A 128 4.09 11.74 -4.40
N ASP A 129 3.92 12.49 -3.32
CA ASP A 129 4.08 13.95 -3.30
C ASP A 129 3.27 14.65 -4.41
N CYS A 130 2.01 14.23 -4.57
CA CYS A 130 1.06 14.70 -5.59
C CYS A 130 1.53 14.51 -7.04
N ASN A 131 2.47 13.60 -7.31
CA ASN A 131 2.99 13.31 -8.65
C ASN A 131 2.96 11.81 -8.95
N GLU A 132 2.70 11.44 -10.21
CA GLU A 132 2.92 10.07 -10.66
C GLU A 132 4.41 9.74 -10.54
N THR A 133 4.74 8.63 -9.91
CA THR A 133 6.12 8.25 -9.59
C THR A 133 6.35 6.78 -9.90
N ALA A 134 7.58 6.43 -10.30
CA ALA A 134 7.96 5.04 -10.48
C ALA A 134 8.06 4.30 -9.14
N CYS A 135 7.51 3.09 -9.08
CA CYS A 135 7.76 2.16 -7.97
C CYS A 135 9.05 1.36 -8.20
N SER A 136 9.44 0.54 -7.22
CA SER A 136 10.48 -0.48 -7.42
C SER A 136 10.13 -1.43 -8.56
N ALA A 137 11.14 -2.03 -9.20
CA ALA A 137 10.95 -3.00 -10.29
C ALA A 137 9.99 -4.12 -9.90
N LEU A 138 10.16 -4.68 -8.68
CA LEU A 138 9.28 -5.72 -8.16
C LEU A 138 7.83 -5.26 -8.00
N ALA A 139 7.59 -4.00 -7.61
CA ALA A 139 6.24 -3.44 -7.50
C ALA A 139 5.61 -3.13 -8.87
N ASN A 140 6.39 -3.12 -9.95
CA ASN A 140 5.94 -3.00 -11.34
C ASN A 140 5.84 -4.36 -12.06
N ASP A 141 6.23 -5.45 -11.42
CA ASP A 141 6.18 -6.78 -12.01
C ASP A 141 4.74 -7.29 -12.09
N GLU A 142 4.23 -7.41 -13.31
CA GLU A 142 2.87 -7.89 -13.53
C GLU A 142 2.69 -9.38 -13.21
N GLY A 143 3.74 -10.18 -13.34
CA GLY A 143 3.73 -11.60 -13.00
C GLY A 143 3.50 -11.81 -11.51
N GLU A 144 4.23 -11.07 -10.67
CA GLU A 144 4.06 -11.07 -9.23
C GLU A 144 2.71 -10.47 -8.82
N ALA A 145 2.22 -9.44 -9.52
CA ALA A 145 0.89 -8.89 -9.27
C ALA A 145 -0.23 -9.93 -9.52
N ARG A 146 -0.17 -10.63 -10.66
CA ARG A 146 -1.12 -11.71 -11.01
C ARG A 146 -1.04 -12.88 -10.03
N LYS A 147 0.18 -13.26 -9.63
CA LYS A 147 0.43 -14.35 -8.67
C LYS A 147 -0.17 -14.01 -7.30
N LEU A 148 0.14 -12.83 -6.77
CA LEU A 148 -0.43 -12.33 -5.51
C LEU A 148 -1.96 -12.29 -5.56
N TRP A 149 -2.53 -11.78 -6.65
CA TRP A 149 -3.98 -11.71 -6.84
C TRP A 149 -4.65 -13.09 -6.79
N ARG A 150 -4.11 -14.06 -7.54
CA ARG A 150 -4.62 -15.44 -7.55
C ARG A 150 -4.59 -16.03 -6.14
N GLN A 151 -3.47 -15.92 -5.45
CA GLN A 151 -3.33 -16.47 -4.09
C GLN A 151 -4.25 -15.77 -3.08
N THR A 152 -4.35 -14.44 -3.15
CA THR A 152 -5.27 -13.66 -2.30
C THR A 152 -6.71 -14.12 -2.49
N ARG A 153 -7.16 -14.31 -3.74
CA ARG A 153 -8.51 -14.82 -4.04
C ARG A 153 -8.73 -16.24 -3.52
N LEU A 154 -7.76 -17.13 -3.68
CA LEU A 154 -7.86 -18.50 -3.15
C LEU A 154 -8.05 -18.48 -1.64
N LEU A 155 -7.25 -17.71 -0.91
CA LEU A 155 -7.34 -17.58 0.56
C LEU A 155 -8.69 -17.02 1.00
N ILE A 156 -9.18 -15.97 0.34
CA ILE A 156 -10.50 -15.40 0.63
C ILE A 156 -11.60 -16.44 0.38
N HIS A 157 -11.54 -17.17 -0.73
CA HIS A 157 -12.52 -18.22 -1.05
C HIS A 157 -12.49 -19.38 -0.05
N MET A 158 -11.32 -19.77 0.45
CA MET A 158 -11.21 -20.79 1.50
C MET A 158 -11.84 -20.31 2.82
N GLN A 159 -11.64 -19.04 3.17
CA GLN A 159 -12.17 -18.48 4.41
C GLN A 159 -13.70 -18.29 4.39
N LEU A 160 -14.28 -17.92 3.24
CA LEU A 160 -15.72 -17.69 3.10
C LEU A 160 -16.55 -18.98 2.99
N ARG A 161 -15.90 -20.14 2.90
CA ARG A 161 -16.55 -21.46 2.85
C ARG A 161 -16.61 -22.16 4.23
N GLN A 162 -16.08 -21.51 5.28
CA GLN A 162 -16.18 -21.93 6.68
C GLN A 162 -17.29 -21.16 7.37
#